data_AF-A0A7C2KV17-F1
#
_entry.id   AF-A0A7C2KV17-F1
#
_cell.length_a   1.000
_cell.length_b   1.000
_cell.length_c   1.000
_cell.angle_alpha   90.00
_cell.angle_beta   90.00
_cell.angle_gamma   90.00
#
_symmetry.space_group_name_H-M   'P 1'
#
loop_
_entity.id
_entity.type
_entity.pdbx_description
1 polymer ?
#
loop_
_entity_poly.entity_id
_entity_poly.type
_entity_poly.pdbx_seq_one_letter_code
_entity_poly.pdbx_strand_id
1 'polypeptide(L)'
;MLKRKAFTLLEVLISIALLTLVMLTLNHSVAILRDSNTHLFDYLKTAKSETKVLNTLYLDIAGSDGNLTISKDEFSRLCIEETTNSLYELPTAKVCWVVLKQDNTLARVEGNNYSIPVGYESHVEVDVLVKNLELFDTYHEKGKVLVLIKERNKEAMGFMIQGITKPEPKKKDNNTTQQGNVPSSPANSQPNLI
;
A
#
# COMPACT_ATOMS: atom_id res chain seq x y z
N MET A 1 -48.94 14.73 65.98
CA MET A 1 -49.30 14.47 64.57
C MET A 1 -48.60 15.53 63.71
N LEU A 2 -47.51 15.20 63.01
CA LEU A 2 -46.79 16.17 62.18
C LEU A 2 -47.62 16.51 60.94
N LYS A 3 -48.00 17.79 60.77
CA LYS A 3 -48.65 18.30 59.55
C LYS A 3 -47.68 18.16 58.37
N ARG A 4 -47.90 17.15 57.52
CA ARG A 4 -47.23 17.07 56.21
C ARG A 4 -47.83 18.14 55.31
N LYS A 5 -47.04 19.12 54.87
CA LYS A 5 -47.46 20.10 53.86
C LYS A 5 -47.60 19.36 52.53
N ALA A 6 -48.78 19.43 51.92
CA ALA A 6 -49.00 18.93 50.56
C ALA A 6 -48.36 19.90 49.56
N PHE A 7 -47.78 19.37 48.49
CA PHE A 7 -47.26 20.17 47.37
C PHE A 7 -48.38 21.01 46.76
N THR A 8 -48.07 22.26 46.43
CA THR A 8 -49.05 23.13 45.77
C THR A 8 -49.05 22.86 44.26
N LEU A 9 -50.21 23.01 43.62
CA LEU A 9 -50.35 22.83 42.16
C LEU A 9 -49.38 23.73 41.37
N LEU A 10 -49.13 24.94 41.88
CA LEU A 10 -48.18 25.90 41.32
C LEU A 10 -46.75 25.34 41.28
N GLU A 11 -46.33 24.68 42.35
CA GLU A 11 -44.98 24.13 42.50
C GLU A 11 -44.75 22.93 41.58
N VAL A 12 -45.80 22.12 41.33
CA VAL A 12 -45.79 21.05 40.32
C VAL A 12 -45.66 21.64 38.91
N LEU A 13 -46.38 22.72 38.62
CA LEU A 13 -46.36 23.36 37.30
C LEU A 13 -44.99 23.99 36.99
N ILE A 14 -44.38 24.65 37.98
CA ILE A 14 -43.00 25.17 37.90
C ILE A 14 -42.00 24.01 37.68
N SER A 15 -42.18 22.88 38.38
CA SER A 15 -41.29 21.71 38.23
C SER A 15 -41.37 21.11 36.82
N ILE A 16 -42.57 21.02 36.23
CA ILE A 16 -42.75 20.55 34.86
C ILE A 16 -42.09 21.51 33.86
N ALA A 17 -42.28 22.82 34.03
CA ALA A 17 -41.67 23.82 33.16
C ALA A 17 -40.12 23.82 33.23
N LEU A 18 -39.56 23.61 34.42
CA LEU A 18 -38.11 23.46 34.59
C LEU A 18 -37.61 22.15 33.97
N LEU A 19 -38.35 21.05 34.14
CA LEU A 19 -37.99 19.75 33.59
C LEU A 19 -37.98 19.76 32.05
N THR A 20 -38.96 20.40 31.41
CA THR A 20 -39.01 20.52 29.94
C THR A 20 -37.85 21.36 29.40
N LEU A 21 -37.49 22.44 30.10
CA LEU A 21 -36.34 23.25 29.74
C LEU A 21 -35.03 22.45 29.82
N VAL A 22 -34.83 21.70 30.91
CA VAL A 22 -33.66 20.82 31.07
C VAL A 22 -33.63 19.76 29.96
N MET A 23 -34.74 19.08 29.70
CA MET A 23 -34.82 18.06 28.65
C MET A 23 -34.45 18.58 27.26
N LEU A 24 -34.87 19.80 26.90
CA LEU A 24 -34.50 20.41 25.64
C LEU A 24 -32.98 20.60 25.53
N THR A 25 -32.36 21.15 26.58
CA THR A 25 -30.90 21.37 26.61
C THR A 25 -30.11 20.06 26.58
N LEU A 26 -30.61 19.03 27.26
CA LEU A 26 -29.97 17.72 27.34
C LEU A 26 -30.01 17.01 25.98
N ASN A 27 -31.16 17.03 25.30
CA ASN A 27 -31.30 16.46 23.96
C ASN A 27 -30.38 17.16 22.95
N HIS A 28 -30.27 18.49 23.03
CA HIS A 28 -29.34 19.24 22.20
C HIS A 28 -27.87 18.89 22.48
N SER A 29 -27.51 18.76 23.76
CA SER A 29 -26.16 18.37 24.19
C SER A 29 -25.81 16.96 23.69
N VAL A 30 -26.75 16.02 23.75
CA VAL A 30 -26.59 14.66 23.22
C VAL A 30 -26.44 14.68 21.70
N ALA A 31 -27.18 15.53 21.00
CA ALA A 31 -27.06 15.67 19.55
C ALA A 31 -25.66 16.19 19.16
N ILE A 32 -25.16 17.23 19.83
CA ILE A 32 -23.80 17.76 19.61
C ILE A 32 -22.74 16.71 19.90
N LEU A 33 -22.87 15.96 21.00
CA LEU A 33 -21.93 14.91 21.37
C LEU A 33 -21.88 13.79 20.32
N ARG A 34 -23.06 13.40 19.79
CA ARG A 34 -23.15 12.41 18.72
C ARG A 34 -22.45 12.89 17.44
N ASP A 35 -22.73 14.12 17.03
CA ASP A 35 -22.14 14.73 15.84
C ASP A 35 -20.61 14.88 15.95
N SER A 36 -20.15 15.33 17.12
CA SER A 36 -18.71 15.43 17.43
C SER A 36 -18.02 14.07 17.36
N ASN A 37 -18.65 13.03 17.92
CA ASN A 37 -18.11 11.68 17.87
C ASN A 37 -18.07 11.12 16.45
N THR A 38 -19.09 11.37 15.63
CA THR A 38 -19.08 10.95 14.22
C THR A 38 -17.96 11.65 13.45
N HIS A 39 -17.77 12.96 13.65
CA HIS A 39 -16.71 13.71 13.00
C HIS A 39 -15.31 13.21 13.40
N LEU A 40 -15.09 12.93 14.69
CA LEU A 40 -13.83 12.35 15.18
C LEU A 40 -13.58 10.96 14.61
N PHE A 41 -14.62 10.12 14.55
CA PHE A 41 -14.51 8.78 13.98
C PHE A 41 -14.17 8.83 12.48
N ASP A 42 -14.79 9.72 11.72
CA ASP A 42 -14.52 9.91 10.29
C ASP A 42 -13.10 10.44 10.03
N TYR A 43 -12.62 11.36 10.87
CA TYR A 43 -11.24 11.82 10.85
C TYR A 43 -10.26 10.66 11.10
N LEU A 44 -10.49 9.86 12.15
CA LEU A 44 -9.65 8.70 12.47
C LEU A 44 -9.67 7.64 11.37
N LYS A 45 -10.83 7.39 10.78
CA LYS A 45 -10.99 6.45 9.66
C LYS A 45 -10.17 6.91 8.45
N THR A 46 -10.22 8.20 8.12
CA THR A 46 -9.45 8.81 7.04
C THR A 46 -7.95 8.71 7.31
N ALA A 47 -7.49 9.15 8.48
CA ALA A 47 -6.08 9.09 8.87
C ALA A 47 -5.53 7.64 8.87
N LYS A 48 -6.33 6.67 9.34
CA LYS A 48 -5.98 5.24 9.29
C LYS A 48 -5.84 4.74 7.86
N SER A 49 -6.72 5.18 6.95
CA SER A 49 -6.66 4.78 5.54
C SER A 49 -5.43 5.36 4.82
N GLU A 50 -5.08 6.62 5.08
CA GLU A 50 -3.88 7.27 4.55
C GLU A 50 -2.60 6.59 5.04
N THR A 51 -2.57 6.31 6.34
CA THR A 51 -1.47 5.54 6.96
C THR A 51 -1.34 4.16 6.34
N LYS A 52 -2.46 3.50 6.00
CA LYS A 52 -2.44 2.19 5.34
C LYS A 52 -1.75 2.27 3.98
N VAL A 53 -2.08 3.25 3.15
CA VAL A 53 -1.46 3.41 1.81
C VAL A 53 0.05 3.59 1.93
N LEU A 54 0.49 4.49 2.80
CA LEU A 54 1.93 4.74 3.02
C LEU A 54 2.64 3.50 3.57
N ASN A 55 2.04 2.82 4.54
CA ASN A 55 2.61 1.59 5.10
C ASN A 55 2.71 0.48 4.06
N THR A 56 1.69 0.29 3.22
CA THR A 56 1.74 -0.72 2.15
C THR A 56 2.84 -0.39 1.16
N LEU A 57 2.95 0.85 0.68
CA LEU A 57 4.02 1.25 -0.23
C LEU A 57 5.41 1.15 0.42
N TYR A 58 5.51 1.50 1.69
CA TYR A 58 6.73 1.35 2.47
C TYR A 58 7.16 -0.12 2.54
N LEU A 59 6.23 -1.02 2.86
CA LEU A 59 6.50 -2.47 2.94
C LEU A 59 6.80 -3.07 1.57
N ASP A 60 6.11 -2.63 0.51
CA ASP A 60 6.38 -3.06 -0.86
C ASP A 60 7.85 -2.76 -1.23
N ILE A 61 8.34 -1.55 -0.92
CA ILE A 61 9.73 -1.14 -1.22
C ILE A 61 10.72 -1.82 -0.26
N ALA A 62 10.43 -1.85 1.05
CA ALA A 62 11.32 -2.42 2.06
C ALA A 62 11.51 -3.94 1.89
N GLY A 63 10.45 -4.64 1.48
CA GLY A 63 10.46 -6.07 1.16
C GLY A 63 10.89 -6.38 -0.28
N SER A 64 11.36 -5.38 -1.04
CA SER A 64 11.76 -5.57 -2.43
C SER A 64 13.14 -6.22 -2.57
N ASP A 65 13.36 -6.83 -3.72
CA ASP A 65 14.68 -7.26 -4.22
C ASP A 65 15.57 -6.07 -4.67
N GLY A 66 15.10 -4.83 -4.53
CA GLY A 66 15.77 -3.62 -5.00
C GLY A 66 15.71 -3.39 -6.50
N ASN A 67 15.01 -4.24 -7.27
CA ASN A 67 14.78 -4.06 -8.70
C ASN A 67 13.56 -3.13 -8.92
N LEU A 68 13.80 -1.84 -8.73
CA LEU A 68 12.81 -0.79 -8.90
C LEU A 68 12.91 -0.17 -10.30
N THR A 69 11.77 -0.01 -10.97
CA THR A 69 11.64 0.73 -12.22
C THR A 69 10.76 1.94 -11.99
N ILE A 70 11.32 3.14 -12.20
CA ILE A 70 10.59 4.41 -12.09
C ILE A 70 10.43 5.00 -13.50
N SER A 71 9.18 5.24 -13.91
CA SER A 71 8.85 5.96 -15.15
C SER A 71 8.22 7.30 -14.81
N LYS A 72 8.64 8.37 -15.49
CA LYS A 72 8.14 9.75 -15.30
C LYS A 72 7.66 10.36 -16.62
N ASP A 73 6.87 9.61 -17.37
CA ASP A 73 6.33 10.03 -18.66
C ASP A 73 5.16 11.01 -18.47
N GLU A 74 3.92 10.60 -18.72
CA GLU A 74 2.76 11.48 -18.47
C GLU A 74 2.34 11.46 -17.00
N PHE A 75 2.59 10.34 -16.32
CA PHE A 75 2.40 10.16 -14.88
C PHE A 75 3.50 9.29 -14.29
N SER A 76 3.88 9.58 -13.05
CA SER A 76 4.86 8.78 -12.33
C SER A 76 4.35 7.37 -12.09
N ARG A 77 5.20 6.38 -12.37
CA ARG A 77 4.94 4.96 -12.13
C ARG A 77 6.13 4.37 -11.40
N LEU A 78 5.86 3.54 -10.40
CA LEU A 78 6.87 2.79 -9.67
C LEU A 78 6.51 1.31 -9.77
N CYS A 79 7.36 0.52 -10.42
CA CYS A 79 7.24 -0.93 -10.47
C CYS A 79 8.37 -1.57 -9.66
N ILE A 80 8.01 -2.61 -8.92
CA ILE A 80 8.86 -3.42 -8.06
C ILE A 80 8.77 -4.84 -8.63
N GLU A 81 9.88 -5.37 -9.13
CA GLU A 81 9.84 -6.66 -9.84
C GLU A 81 9.51 -7.81 -8.88
N GLU A 82 10.14 -7.83 -7.71
CA GLU A 82 9.86 -8.81 -6.66
C GLU A 82 9.75 -8.13 -5.31
N THR A 83 8.64 -8.37 -4.60
CA THR A 83 8.46 -8.01 -3.19
C THR A 83 7.82 -9.15 -2.42
N THR A 84 8.17 -9.27 -1.14
CA THR A 84 7.54 -10.20 -0.20
C THR A 84 6.22 -9.68 0.37
N ASN A 85 5.89 -8.40 0.14
CA ASN A 85 4.66 -7.78 0.61
C ASN A 85 3.50 -8.01 -0.38
N SER A 86 2.97 -9.23 -0.41
CA SER A 86 1.77 -9.56 -1.19
C SER A 86 0.49 -9.33 -0.36
N LEU A 87 -0.51 -8.68 -0.96
CA LEU A 87 -1.86 -8.57 -0.38
C LEU A 87 -2.75 -9.78 -0.72
N TYR A 88 -2.33 -10.57 -1.71
CA TYR A 88 -3.09 -11.70 -2.28
C TYR A 88 -2.34 -13.04 -2.12
N GLU A 89 -1.51 -13.14 -1.08
CA GLU A 89 -0.85 -14.38 -0.64
C GLU A 89 0.12 -15.02 -1.66
N LEU A 90 0.70 -14.20 -2.55
CA LEU A 90 1.77 -14.60 -3.44
C LEU A 90 3.11 -14.69 -2.66
N PRO A 91 3.89 -15.77 -2.80
CA PRO A 91 5.20 -15.88 -2.13
C PRO A 91 6.18 -14.76 -2.50
N THR A 92 6.11 -14.33 -3.77
CA THR A 92 6.80 -13.18 -4.33
C THR A 92 5.85 -12.55 -5.33
N ALA A 93 5.63 -11.23 -5.22
CA ALA A 93 4.73 -10.52 -6.12
C ALA A 93 5.48 -9.46 -6.91
N LYS A 94 5.05 -9.24 -8.16
CA LYS A 94 5.38 -8.02 -8.90
C LYS A 94 4.33 -6.97 -8.58
N VAL A 95 4.77 -5.78 -8.16
CA VAL A 95 3.86 -4.71 -7.74
C VAL A 95 4.16 -3.43 -8.49
N CYS A 96 3.16 -2.84 -9.11
CA CYS A 96 3.26 -1.56 -9.81
C CYS A 96 2.27 -0.56 -9.22
N TRP A 97 2.82 0.54 -8.72
CA TRP A 97 2.09 1.73 -8.32
C TRP A 97 1.95 2.65 -9.53
N VAL A 98 0.73 2.84 -9.99
CA VAL A 98 0.41 3.56 -11.23
C VAL A 98 -0.62 4.63 -10.95
N VAL A 99 -0.43 5.80 -11.57
CA VAL A 99 -1.45 6.84 -11.58
C VAL A 99 -2.31 6.66 -12.83
N LEU A 100 -3.59 6.39 -12.61
CA LEU A 100 -4.59 6.29 -13.64
C LEU A 100 -5.06 7.69 -14.03
N LYS A 101 -5.12 7.96 -15.34
CA LYS A 101 -5.60 9.23 -15.90
C LYS A 101 -7.03 9.55 -15.47
N GLN A 102 -7.84 8.49 -15.36
CA GLN A 102 -9.21 8.61 -14.92
C GLN A 102 -9.23 8.98 -13.43
N ASP A 103 -9.78 10.17 -13.15
CA ASP A 103 -9.93 10.74 -11.81
C ASP A 103 -8.62 10.98 -11.03
N ASN A 104 -7.46 10.98 -11.72
CA ASN A 104 -6.12 11.09 -11.13
C ASN A 104 -5.97 10.15 -9.93
N THR A 105 -6.09 8.86 -10.18
CA THR A 105 -6.21 7.85 -9.12
C THR A 105 -4.91 7.07 -8.98
N LEU A 106 -4.36 6.99 -7.77
CA LEU A 106 -3.26 6.08 -7.46
C LEU A 106 -3.82 4.67 -7.25
N ALA A 107 -3.36 3.74 -8.09
CA ALA A 107 -3.70 2.33 -8.00
C ALA A 107 -2.43 1.49 -7.78
N ARG A 108 -2.59 0.42 -7.02
CA ARG A 108 -1.58 -0.63 -6.84
C ARG A 108 -2.04 -1.84 -7.65
N VAL A 109 -1.22 -2.25 -8.59
CA VAL A 109 -1.42 -3.46 -9.39
C VAL A 109 -0.50 -4.53 -8.83
N GLU A 110 -1.06 -5.68 -8.48
CA GLU A 110 -0.32 -6.84 -7.97
C GLU A 110 -0.56 -8.04 -8.88
N GLY A 111 0.48 -8.83 -9.12
CA GLY A 111 0.34 -10.09 -9.84
C GLY A 111 1.67 -10.75 -10.09
N ASN A 112 1.64 -11.82 -10.87
CA ASN A 112 2.83 -12.52 -11.32
C ASN A 112 3.09 -12.24 -12.79
N ASN A 113 4.33 -11.88 -13.12
CA ASN A 113 4.84 -11.83 -14.48
C ASN A 113 3.93 -11.06 -15.48
N TYR A 114 3.59 -9.81 -15.15
CA TYR A 114 2.86 -8.91 -16.05
C TYR A 114 3.72 -7.71 -16.46
N SER A 115 3.20 -6.95 -17.42
CA SER A 115 3.76 -5.66 -17.83
C SER A 115 2.68 -4.58 -17.80
N ILE A 116 3.11 -3.33 -17.64
CA ILE A 116 2.22 -2.17 -17.74
C ILE A 116 2.46 -1.53 -19.12
N PRO A 117 1.41 -1.27 -19.93
CA PRO A 117 -0.02 -1.48 -19.66
C PRO A 117 -0.43 -2.95 -19.56
N VAL A 118 -1.39 -3.25 -18.67
CA VAL A 118 -1.91 -4.61 -18.44
C VAL A 118 -2.71 -5.08 -19.65
N GLY A 119 -2.43 -6.29 -20.15
CA GLY A 119 -3.19 -6.92 -21.23
C GLY A 119 -4.36 -7.75 -20.71
N TYR A 120 -5.35 -8.07 -21.57
CA TYR A 120 -6.56 -8.81 -21.18
C TYR A 120 -6.31 -10.19 -20.56
N GLU A 121 -5.23 -10.87 -20.96
CA GLU A 121 -4.86 -12.21 -20.45
C GLU A 121 -4.04 -12.14 -19.14
N SER A 122 -3.70 -10.93 -18.68
CA SER A 122 -2.89 -10.75 -17.47
C SER A 122 -3.77 -10.94 -16.24
N HIS A 123 -3.39 -11.89 -15.39
CA HIS A 123 -4.04 -12.14 -14.12
C HIS A 123 -3.41 -11.22 -13.08
N VAL A 124 -4.04 -10.06 -12.87
CA VAL A 124 -3.58 -9.06 -11.90
C VAL A 124 -4.75 -8.60 -11.04
N GLU A 125 -4.43 -8.25 -9.81
CA GLU A 125 -5.33 -7.63 -8.87
C GLU A 125 -5.04 -6.12 -8.82
N VAL A 126 -6.08 -5.30 -8.79
CA VAL A 126 -5.96 -3.84 -8.85
C VAL A 126 -6.68 -3.20 -7.66
N ASP A 127 -5.90 -2.60 -6.78
CA ASP A 127 -6.39 -1.83 -5.65
C ASP A 127 -6.38 -0.34 -5.96
N VAL A 128 -7.54 0.30 -5.87
CA VAL A 128 -7.65 1.77 -5.93
C VAL A 128 -7.42 2.34 -4.53
N LEU A 129 -6.36 3.13 -4.36
CA LEU A 129 -5.87 3.53 -3.04
C LEU A 129 -6.12 5.02 -2.73
N VAL A 130 -5.82 5.91 -3.67
CA VAL A 130 -5.98 7.36 -3.49
C VAL A 130 -6.67 7.95 -4.71
N LYS A 131 -7.72 8.75 -4.51
CA LYS A 131 -8.42 9.49 -5.56
C LYS A 131 -8.03 10.97 -5.52
N ASN A 132 -8.23 11.71 -6.61
CA ASN A 132 -7.91 13.15 -6.67
C ASN A 132 -6.45 13.46 -6.31
N LEU A 133 -5.53 12.64 -6.81
CA LEU A 133 -4.10 12.78 -6.60
C LEU A 133 -3.59 14.06 -7.29
N GLU A 134 -2.85 14.87 -6.56
CA GLU A 134 -2.12 16.02 -7.09
C GLU A 134 -0.66 15.67 -7.41
N LEU A 135 -0.05 14.83 -6.59
CA LEU A 135 1.33 14.42 -6.74
C LEU A 135 1.50 12.95 -6.35
N PHE A 136 2.17 12.20 -7.21
CA PHE A 136 2.86 10.97 -6.85
C PHE A 136 4.23 11.02 -7.51
N ASP A 137 5.28 10.94 -6.72
CA ASP A 137 6.64 10.99 -7.24
C ASP A 137 7.57 10.13 -6.41
N THR A 138 8.49 9.48 -7.12
CA THR A 138 9.47 8.57 -6.54
C THR A 138 10.85 8.90 -7.09
N TYR A 139 11.83 8.93 -6.20
CA TYR A 139 13.23 9.16 -6.52
C TYR A 139 14.05 8.00 -5.97
N HIS A 140 15.00 7.49 -6.75
CA HIS A 140 15.95 6.47 -6.31
C HIS A 140 17.36 6.96 -6.60
N GLU A 141 18.17 7.15 -5.55
CA GLU A 141 19.56 7.51 -5.68
C GLU A 141 20.41 6.80 -4.62
N LYS A 142 21.48 6.11 -5.05
CA LYS A 142 22.49 5.50 -4.15
C LYS A 142 21.87 4.65 -3.02
N GLY A 143 20.89 3.81 -3.38
CA GLY A 143 20.20 2.95 -2.42
C GLY A 143 19.19 3.65 -1.52
N LYS A 144 18.88 4.92 -1.77
CA LYS A 144 17.84 5.68 -1.08
C LYS A 144 16.64 5.87 -1.98
N VAL A 145 15.46 5.53 -1.51
CA VAL A 145 14.19 5.71 -2.20
C VAL A 145 13.37 6.75 -1.46
N LEU A 146 13.07 7.87 -2.09
CA LEU A 146 12.17 8.90 -1.57
C LEU A 146 10.84 8.81 -2.30
N VAL A 147 9.75 8.75 -1.55
CA VAL A 147 8.38 8.73 -2.06
C VAL A 147 7.65 9.97 -1.56
N LEU A 148 6.90 10.61 -2.45
CA LEU A 148 6.04 11.76 -2.16
C LEU A 148 4.63 11.49 -2.71
N ILE A 149 3.62 11.72 -1.88
CA ILE A 149 2.19 11.58 -2.22
C ILE A 149 1.46 12.83 -1.74
N LYS A 150 0.65 13.43 -2.61
CA LYS A 150 -0.25 14.54 -2.25
C LYS A 150 -1.61 14.33 -2.87
N GLU A 151 -2.63 14.34 -2.02
CA GLU A 151 -4.04 14.41 -2.43
C GLU A 151 -4.53 15.86 -2.39
N ARG A 152 -5.53 16.17 -3.23
CA ARG A 152 -6.16 17.49 -3.23
C ARG A 152 -6.69 17.87 -1.85
N ASN A 153 -6.40 19.10 -1.42
CA ASN A 153 -6.80 19.67 -0.12
C ASN A 153 -6.27 18.92 1.11
N LYS A 154 -5.23 18.09 0.96
CA LYS A 154 -4.53 17.42 2.06
C LYS A 154 -3.07 17.84 2.11
N GLU A 155 -2.45 17.65 3.27
CA GLU A 155 -1.01 17.85 3.41
C GLU A 155 -0.24 16.80 2.60
N ALA A 156 0.91 17.20 2.08
CA ALA A 156 1.79 16.27 1.37
C ALA A 156 2.42 15.30 2.36
N MET A 157 2.43 14.03 2.02
CA MET A 157 3.02 12.97 2.81
C MET A 157 4.19 12.36 2.05
N GLY A 158 5.21 11.89 2.77
CA GLY A 158 6.35 11.25 2.14
C GLY A 158 7.22 10.54 3.15
N PHE A 159 8.03 9.62 2.65
CA PHE A 159 9.00 8.87 3.44
C PHE A 159 10.22 8.54 2.61
N MET A 160 11.32 8.22 3.30
CA MET A 160 12.56 7.78 2.68
C MET A 160 12.97 6.42 3.24
N ILE A 161 13.30 5.49 2.35
CA ILE A 161 13.88 4.19 2.69
C ILE A 161 15.33 4.18 2.22
N GLN A 162 16.22 3.57 3.01
CA GLN A 162 17.63 3.42 2.69
C GLN A 162 18.00 1.94 2.63
N GLY A 163 19.05 1.60 1.88
CA GLY A 163 19.53 0.23 1.73
C GLY A 163 18.85 -0.55 0.59
N ILE A 164 18.14 0.13 -0.31
CA ILE A 164 17.46 -0.52 -1.44
C ILE A 164 18.42 -0.61 -2.62
N THR A 165 19.18 -1.69 -2.68
CA THR A 165 20.18 -1.95 -3.73
C THR A 165 19.85 -3.21 -4.49
N LYS A 166 19.79 -3.12 -5.82
CA LYS A 166 19.65 -4.29 -6.69
C LYS A 166 20.87 -5.20 -6.51
N PRO A 167 20.69 -6.50 -6.20
CA PRO A 167 21.81 -7.43 -6.08
C PRO A 167 22.52 -7.55 -7.43
N GLU A 168 23.86 -7.56 -7.40
CA GLU A 168 24.64 -7.75 -8.62
C GLU A 168 24.32 -9.13 -9.23
N PRO A 169 24.09 -9.21 -10.54
CA PRO A 169 23.89 -10.50 -11.18
C PRO A 169 25.13 -11.36 -10.94
N LYS A 170 24.95 -12.53 -10.33
CA LYS A 170 26.04 -13.50 -10.14
C LYS A 170 26.70 -13.73 -11.49
N LYS A 171 28.00 -13.36 -11.61
CA LYS A 171 28.79 -13.67 -12.80
C LYS A 171 28.64 -15.16 -13.08
N LYS A 172 28.15 -15.51 -14.28
CA LYS A 172 28.25 -16.88 -14.76
C LYS A 172 29.73 -17.21 -14.82
N ASP A 173 30.17 -18.14 -13.98
CA ASP A 173 31.50 -18.73 -14.11
C ASP A 173 31.55 -19.40 -15.47
N ASN A 174 32.15 -18.71 -16.44
CA ASN A 174 32.54 -19.29 -17.72
C ASN A 174 33.75 -20.21 -17.47
N ASN A 175 33.56 -21.30 -16.74
CA ASN A 175 34.49 -22.43 -16.77
C ASN A 175 34.22 -23.22 -18.05
N THR A 176 34.73 -22.70 -19.16
CA THR A 176 35.03 -23.50 -20.34
C THR A 176 36.49 -23.91 -20.30
N THR A 177 36.74 -25.14 -20.79
CA THR A 177 38.03 -25.83 -21.06
C THR A 177 38.70 -26.46 -19.82
N GLN A 178 39.05 -27.76 -19.77
CA GLN A 178 39.51 -28.65 -20.85
C GLN A 178 38.99 -30.10 -20.65
N GLN A 179 38.34 -30.64 -21.69
CA GLN A 179 38.23 -32.08 -21.91
C GLN A 179 39.64 -32.64 -22.03
N GLY A 180 39.98 -33.62 -21.19
CA GLY A 180 41.24 -34.34 -21.26
C GLY A 180 41.40 -35.02 -22.62
N ASN A 181 42.49 -34.69 -23.29
CA ASN A 181 43.02 -35.46 -24.42
C ASN A 181 43.29 -36.90 -23.95
N VAL A 182 42.48 -37.85 -24.43
CA VAL A 182 42.83 -39.27 -24.41
C VAL A 182 43.84 -39.51 -25.52
N PRO A 183 45.07 -40.00 -25.24
CA PRO A 183 45.97 -40.43 -26.29
C PRO A 183 45.46 -41.76 -26.86
N SER A 184 44.96 -41.71 -28.10
CA SER A 184 44.73 -42.89 -28.93
C SER A 184 46.07 -43.51 -29.32
N SER A 185 46.36 -44.72 -28.85
CA SER A 185 47.46 -45.56 -29.35
C SER A 185 46.92 -46.55 -30.39
N PRO A 186 47.70 -46.88 -31.45
CA PRO A 186 47.15 -47.24 -32.75
C PRO A 186 46.83 -48.72 -32.93
N ALA A 187 46.01 -48.95 -33.96
CA ALA A 187 45.58 -50.21 -34.51
C ALA A 187 46.70 -51.25 -34.68
N ASN A 188 46.41 -52.50 -34.30
CA ASN A 188 47.15 -53.65 -34.79
C ASN A 188 46.19 -54.59 -35.52
N SER A 189 46.56 -54.84 -36.76
CA SER A 189 45.89 -55.62 -37.81
C SER A 189 45.71 -57.10 -37.46
N GLN A 190 44.57 -57.65 -37.90
CA GLN A 190 44.34 -59.10 -38.04
C GLN A 190 45.45 -59.77 -38.89
N PRO A 191 45.57 -61.10 -38.78
CA PRO A 191 45.04 -61.90 -39.88
C PRO A 191 44.23 -63.13 -39.45
N ASN A 192 43.30 -63.50 -40.34
CA ASN A 192 42.53 -64.74 -40.40
C ASN A 192 43.38 -66.01 -40.30
N LEU A 193 42.79 -67.14 -39.86
CA LEU A 193 42.50 -68.31 -40.73
C LEU A 193 42.02 -69.55 -39.94
N ILE A 194 40.92 -70.13 -40.48
CA ILE A 194 40.39 -71.51 -40.38
C ILE A 194 39.63 -71.88 -39.10
#